data_AF-A0A8S8XJR8-F1
#
_entry.id   AF-A0A8S8XJR8-F1
#
_cell.length_a   1.000
_cell.length_b   1.000
_cell.length_c   1.000
_cell.angle_alpha   90.00
_cell.angle_beta   90.00
_cell.angle_gamma   90.00
#
_symmetry.space_group_name_H-M   'P 1'
#
loop_
_entity.id
_entity.type
_entity.pdbx_description
1 polymer ?
#
loop_
_entity_poly.entity_id
_entity_poly.type
_entity_poly.pdbx_seq_one_letter_code
_entity_poly.pdbx_strand_id
1 'polypeptide(L)'
;MSNLLDIFIMKQRALDVDDQNARTVFWVMFEKLSIILSLVIIFAITLALDLPWWAIGAILGFSLGPIVYGHYYFIYIRPVMKRREG
;
A
#
# COMPACT_ATOMS: atom_id res chain seq x y z
N MET A 1 -16.80 -14.07 -40.69
CA MET A 1 -15.93 -15.00 -39.94
C MET A 1 -15.14 -14.19 -38.92
N SER A 2 -15.61 -14.10 -37.66
CA SER A 2 -14.94 -13.29 -36.63
C SER A 2 -15.04 -13.85 -35.20
N ASN A 3 -15.56 -15.07 -34.99
CA ASN A 3 -15.90 -15.48 -33.63
C ASN A 3 -14.71 -15.95 -32.79
N LEU A 4 -13.68 -16.58 -33.38
CA LEU A 4 -12.53 -17.10 -32.63
C LEU A 4 -11.44 -16.05 -32.35
N LEU A 5 -11.22 -15.13 -33.29
CA LEU A 5 -10.26 -14.04 -33.11
C LEU A 5 -10.75 -13.04 -32.06
N ASP A 6 -12.04 -12.71 -32.01
CA ASP A 6 -12.60 -11.84 -30.96
C ASP A 6 -12.49 -12.49 -29.57
N ILE A 7 -12.73 -13.80 -29.46
CA ILE A 7 -12.53 -14.55 -28.20
C ILE A 7 -11.05 -14.56 -27.80
N PHE A 8 -10.13 -14.74 -28.75
CA PHE A 8 -8.70 -14.70 -28.48
C PHE A 8 -8.23 -13.31 -28.03
N ILE A 9 -8.71 -12.26 -28.69
CA ILE A 9 -8.43 -10.86 -28.33
C ILE A 9 -9.01 -10.53 -26.95
N MET A 10 -10.24 -10.96 -26.64
CA MET A 10 -10.82 -10.77 -25.30
C MET A 10 -10.05 -11.53 -24.22
N LYS A 11 -9.60 -12.76 -24.49
CA LYS A 11 -8.79 -13.54 -23.55
C LYS A 11 -7.42 -12.90 -23.33
N GLN A 12 -6.79 -12.37 -24.37
CA GLN A 12 -5.51 -11.67 -24.29
C GLN A 12 -5.65 -10.33 -23.56
N ARG A 13 -6.75 -9.61 -23.77
CA ARG A 13 -7.08 -8.38 -23.03
C ARG A 13 -7.42 -8.66 -21.56
N ALA A 14 -8.07 -9.79 -21.26
CA ALA A 14 -8.32 -10.22 -19.89
C ALA A 14 -7.02 -10.62 -19.17
N LEU A 15 -6.06 -11.23 -19.87
CA LEU A 15 -4.72 -11.53 -19.34
C LEU A 15 -3.89 -10.25 -19.15
N ASP A 16 -4.00 -9.26 -20.03
CA ASP A 16 -3.34 -7.95 -19.90
C ASP A 16 -3.92 -7.12 -18.73
N VAL A 17 -5.24 -7.23 -18.50
CA VAL A 17 -5.91 -6.69 -17.30
C VAL A 17 -5.46 -7.45 -16.03
N ASP A 18 -5.19 -8.75 -16.13
CA ASP A 18 -4.67 -9.55 -15.01
C ASP A 18 -3.22 -9.18 -14.64
N ASP A 19 -2.39 -8.76 -15.60
CA ASP A 19 -1.04 -8.25 -15.33
C ASP A 19 -1.08 -6.88 -14.64
N GLN A 20 -2.06 -6.03 -14.99
CA GLN A 20 -2.37 -4.82 -14.22
C GLN A 20 -2.90 -5.15 -12.83
N ASN A 21 -3.69 -6.21 -12.69
CA ASN A 21 -4.22 -6.67 -11.41
C ASN A 21 -3.11 -7.22 -10.51
N ALA A 22 -2.18 -8.02 -11.05
CA ALA A 22 -1.02 -8.52 -10.34
C ALA A 22 -0.11 -7.37 -9.88
N ARG A 23 0.20 -6.39 -10.75
CA ARG A 23 0.88 -5.16 -10.33
C ARG A 23 0.12 -4.44 -9.23
N THR A 24 -1.19 -4.28 -9.37
CA THR A 24 -2.03 -3.60 -8.37
C THR A 24 -2.01 -4.33 -7.03
N VAL A 25 -2.09 -5.66 -7.02
CA VAL A 25 -1.99 -6.50 -5.82
C VAL A 25 -0.61 -6.38 -5.19
N PHE A 26 0.46 -6.44 -5.98
CA PHE A 26 1.83 -6.21 -5.49
C PHE A 26 1.99 -4.83 -4.84
N TRP A 27 1.45 -3.79 -5.47
CA TRP A 27 1.46 -2.43 -4.93
C TRP A 27 0.67 -2.31 -3.62
N VAL A 28 -0.52 -2.91 -3.55
CA VAL A 28 -1.35 -2.92 -2.33
C VAL A 28 -0.68 -3.71 -1.21
N MET A 29 -0.09 -4.87 -1.50
CA MET A 29 0.65 -5.67 -0.52
C MET A 29 1.88 -4.93 -0.01
N PHE A 30 2.63 -4.28 -0.91
CA PHE A 30 3.79 -3.46 -0.53
C PHE A 30 3.37 -2.26 0.32
N GLU A 31 2.21 -1.67 0.05
CA GLU A 31 1.60 -0.64 0.88
C GLU A 31 1.42 -1.13 2.32
N LYS A 32 0.73 -2.26 2.52
CA LYS A 32 0.49 -2.79 3.88
C LYS A 32 1.79 -3.24 4.55
N LEU A 33 2.72 -3.81 3.79
CA LEU A 33 4.03 -4.23 4.29
C LEU A 33 4.86 -3.04 4.78
N SER A 34 4.82 -1.91 4.08
CA SER A 34 5.59 -0.72 4.46
C SER A 34 5.11 -0.09 5.78
N ILE A 35 3.80 -0.15 6.07
CA ILE A 35 3.23 0.28 7.35
C ILE A 35 3.75 -0.61 8.48
N ILE A 36 3.69 -1.93 8.28
CA ILE A 36 4.18 -2.92 9.26
C ILE A 36 5.68 -2.73 9.48
N LEU A 37 6.46 -2.60 8.40
CA LEU A 37 7.91 -2.38 8.48
C LEU A 37 8.24 -1.12 9.27
N SER A 38 7.50 -0.03 9.05
CA SER A 38 7.68 1.22 9.79
C SER A 38 7.43 1.05 11.29
N LEU A 39 6.36 0.33 11.66
CA LEU A 39 6.05 0.00 13.06
C LEU A 39 7.13 -0.87 13.70
N VAL A 40 7.66 -1.85 12.95
CA VAL A 40 8.76 -2.71 13.41
C VAL A 40 10.03 -1.89 13.67
N ILE A 41 10.37 -0.94 12.79
CA ILE A 41 11.52 -0.05 12.98
C ILE A 41 11.33 0.81 14.23
N ILE A 42 10.15 1.40 14.43
CA ILE A 42 9.86 2.20 15.62
C ILE A 42 9.97 1.35 16.89
N PHE A 43 9.40 0.14 16.87
CA PHE A 43 9.52 -0.78 17.98
C PHE A 43 10.99 -1.09 18.30
N ALA A 44 11.79 -1.42 17.29
CA ALA A 44 13.22 -1.69 17.45
C ALA A 44 13.98 -0.48 18.02
N ILE A 45 13.67 0.74 17.58
CA ILE A 45 14.26 1.97 18.14
C ILE A 45 13.87 2.13 19.62
N THR A 46 12.61 1.91 19.98
CA THR A 46 12.18 2.05 21.38
C THR A 46 12.80 1.01 22.31
N LEU A 47 13.04 -0.21 21.81
CA LEU A 47 13.81 -1.23 22.53
C LEU A 47 15.29 -0.85 22.64
N ALA A 48 15.89 -0.30 21.59
CA ALA A 48 17.29 0.15 21.60
C ALA A 48 17.53 1.32 22.57
N LEU A 49 16.47 2.10 22.86
CA LEU A 49 16.49 3.19 23.85
C LEU A 49 16.17 2.73 25.27
N ASP A 50 15.96 1.42 25.49
CA ASP A 50 15.63 0.80 26.78
C ASP A 50 14.47 1.49 27.51
N LEU A 51 13.45 1.87 26.74
CA LEU A 51 12.29 2.59 27.28
C LEU A 51 11.41 1.65 28.12
N PRO A 52 10.74 2.16 29.17
CA PRO A 52 9.81 1.36 29.94
C PRO A 52 8.61 0.93 29.08
N TRP A 53 8.02 -0.23 29.40
CA TRP A 53 6.97 -0.85 28.59
C TRP A 53 5.77 0.05 28.26
N TRP A 54 5.38 0.93 29.19
CA TRP A 54 4.27 1.87 28.97
C TRP A 54 4.63 2.94 27.91
N ALA A 55 5.90 3.37 27.86
CA ALA A 55 6.36 4.36 26.88
C ALA A 55 6.50 3.74 25.48
N ILE A 56 6.96 2.49 25.40
CA ILE A 56 6.98 1.72 24.15
C ILE A 56 5.56 1.62 23.57
N GLY A 57 4.59 1.23 24.40
CA GLY A 57 3.19 1.14 24.00
C GLY A 57 2.60 2.49 23.56
N ALA A 58 2.91 3.57 24.28
CA ALA A 58 2.47 4.91 23.92
C ALA A 58 3.05 5.35 22.56
N ILE A 59 4.35 5.15 22.31
CA ILE A 59 5.00 5.54 21.06
C ILE A 59 4.44 4.76 19.87
N LEU A 60 4.28 3.44 20.02
CA LEU A 60 3.65 2.62 18.98
C LEU A 60 2.21 3.06 18.71
N GLY A 61 1.43 3.28 19.77
CA GLY A 61 0.04 3.76 19.68
C GLY A 61 -0.08 5.11 18.98
N PHE A 62 0.76 6.08 19.37
CA PHE A 62 0.78 7.41 18.74
C PHE A 62 1.28 7.38 17.30
N SER A 63 2.24 6.51 16.97
CA SER A 63 2.79 6.41 15.63
C SER A 63 1.83 5.79 14.60
N LEU A 64 0.88 4.94 15.05
CA LEU A 64 -0.13 4.34 14.17
C LEU A 64 -0.91 5.40 13.38
N GLY A 65 -1.37 6.47 14.03
CA GLY A 65 -2.16 7.51 13.37
C GLY A 65 -1.42 8.18 12.20
N PRO A 66 -0.28 8.83 12.42
CA PRO A 66 0.49 9.51 11.39
C PRO A 66 1.01 8.58 10.29
N ILE A 67 1.45 7.36 10.62
CA ILE A 67 1.98 6.41 9.63
C ILE A 67 0.86 5.96 8.70
N VAL A 68 -0.26 5.53 9.25
CA VAL A 68 -1.40 5.07 8.48
C VAL A 68 -1.98 6.23 7.65
N TYR A 69 -2.19 7.39 8.27
CA TYR A 69 -2.71 8.58 7.57
C TYR A 69 -1.78 9.04 6.44
N GLY A 70 -0.48 9.16 6.71
CA GLY A 70 0.50 9.56 5.71
C GLY A 70 0.52 8.60 4.53
N HIS A 71 0.50 7.30 4.81
CA HIS A 71 0.52 6.28 3.76
C HIS A 71 -0.73 6.34 2.87
N TYR A 72 -1.92 6.43 3.47
CA TYR A 72 -3.17 6.59 2.71
C TYR A 72 -3.22 7.91 1.93
N TYR A 73 -2.71 9.00 2.50
CA TYR A 73 -2.69 10.31 1.84
C TYR A 73 -1.87 10.31 0.55
N PHE A 74 -0.67 9.72 0.59
CA PHE A 74 0.21 9.67 -0.58
C PHE A 74 -0.33 8.77 -1.71
N ILE A 75 -0.97 7.66 -1.34
CA ILE A 75 -1.42 6.66 -2.32
C ILE A 75 -2.78 7.00 -2.92
N TYR A 76 -3.74 7.47 -2.12
CA TYR A 76 -5.11 7.67 -2.59
C TYR A 76 -5.45 9.14 -2.80
N ILE A 77 -5.10 10.02 -1.87
CA ILE A 77 -5.58 11.42 -1.88
C ILE A 77 -4.80 12.24 -2.92
N ARG A 78 -3.47 12.21 -2.88
CA ARG A 78 -2.61 12.99 -3.78
C ARG A 78 -2.86 12.72 -5.28
N PRO A 79 -2.93 11.46 -5.77
CA PRO A 79 -3.17 11.23 -7.19
C PRO A 79 -4.60 11.58 -7.63
N VAL A 80 -5.60 11.49 -6.74
CA VAL A 80 -6.97 11.93 -7.04
C VAL A 80 -7.03 13.45 -7.20
N MET A 81 -6.35 14.20 -6.35
CA MET A 81 -6.25 15.67 -6.46
C MET A 81 -5.60 16.08 -7.77
N LYS A 82 -4.47 15.42 -8.13
CA LYS A 82 -3.75 15.68 -9.38
C LYS A 82 -4.57 15.39 -10.65
N ARG A 83 -5.55 14.47 -10.60
CA ARG A 83 -6.47 14.20 -11.72
C ARG A 83 -7.63 15.20 -11.82
N ARG A 84 -7.94 15.96 -10.77
CA ARG A 84 -9.00 16.97 -10.77
C ARG A 84 -8.53 18.35 -11.22
N GLU A 85 -7.23 18.59 -11.17
CA GLU A 85 -6.59 19.86 -11.56
C GLU A 85 -6.19 19.91 -13.05
N GLY A 86 -6.30 18.80 -13.79
CA GLY A 86 -6.06 18.71 -15.22
C GLY A 86 -7.32 18.38 -15.99
#